data_AF-A0A3M0YXL9-F1
#
_entry.id   AF-A0A3M0YXL9-F1
#
_cell.length_a   1.000
_cell.length_b   1.000
_cell.length_c   1.000
_cell.angle_alpha   90.00
_cell.angle_beta   90.00
_cell.angle_gamma   90.00
#
_symmetry.space_group_name_H-M   'P 1'
#
loop_
_entity.id
_entity.type
_entity.pdbx_description
1 polymer ?
#
loop_
_entity_poly.entity_id
_entity_poly.type
_entity_poly.pdbx_seq_one_letter_code
_entity_poly.pdbx_strand_id
1 'polypeptide(L)' 'VFSPSGDFVYVASRNDGTVLTYDRDGNLLDTVIIDGDPINIVRSVTGQLGINHSDHSIALIDPTFK' A
#
# COMPACT_ATOMS: atom_id res chain seq x y z
N VAL A 1 -4.38 0.48 -4.40
CA VAL A 1 -5.79 0.31 -3.96
C VAL A 1 -6.29 1.62 -3.37
N PHE A 2 -7.53 2.04 -3.67
CA PHE A 2 -8.09 3.25 -3.07
C PHE A 2 -8.36 3.09 -1.57
N SER A 3 -8.39 4.20 -0.83
CA SER A 3 -8.92 4.26 0.52
C SER A 3 -10.45 4.07 0.54
N PRO A 4 -11.08 3.77 1.69
CA PRO A 4 -12.54 3.62 1.76
C PRO A 4 -13.31 4.88 1.39
N SER A 5 -12.81 6.06 1.78
CA SER A 5 -13.39 7.35 1.39
C SER A 5 -13.08 7.72 -0.07
N GLY A 6 -12.02 7.14 -0.63
CA GLY A 6 -11.56 7.44 -1.98
C GLY A 6 -10.73 8.72 -2.09
N ASP A 7 -10.28 9.29 -0.96
CA ASP A 7 -9.48 10.53 -0.94
C ASP A 7 -8.01 10.30 -1.32
N PHE A 8 -7.52 9.07 -1.22
CA PHE A 8 -6.14 8.70 -1.53
C PHE A 8 -6.03 7.26 -2.04
N VAL A 9 -4.87 6.91 -2.57
CA VAL A 9 -4.54 5.61 -3.16
C VAL A 9 -3.21 5.09 -2.62
N TYR A 10 -3.19 3.81 -2.24
CA TYR A 10 -1.98 3.08 -1.91
C TYR A 10 -1.38 2.42 -3.15
N VAL A 11 -0.08 2.55 -3.35
CA VAL A 11 0.66 2.02 -4.50
C VAL A 11 1.82 1.17 -4.00
N ALA A 12 1.94 -0.05 -4.52
CA ALA A 12 3.11 -0.88 -4.26
C ALA A 12 4.27 -0.39 -5.15
N SER A 13 5.38 0.04 -4.54
CA SER A 13 6.61 0.32 -5.26
C SER A 13 7.54 -0.88 -5.17
N ARG A 14 7.53 -1.71 -6.21
CA ARG A 14 8.20 -3.01 -6.21
C ARG A 14 9.70 -2.90 -5.96
N ASN A 15 10.39 -2.04 -6.70
CA ASN A 15 11.86 -1.98 -6.65
C ASN A 15 12.37 -1.19 -5.44
N ASP A 16 11.52 -0.36 -4.83
CA ASP A 16 11.87 0.41 -3.64
C ASP A 16 11.54 -0.35 -2.35
N GLY A 17 10.76 -1.44 -2.43
CA GLY A 17 10.31 -2.20 -1.26
C GLY A 17 9.37 -1.41 -0.34
N THR A 18 8.54 -0.54 -0.94
CA THR A 18 7.67 0.37 -0.20
C THR A 18 6.20 0.29 -0.63
N VAL A 19 5.32 0.76 0.25
CA VAL A 19 3.96 1.18 -0.07
C VAL A 19 3.91 2.70 0.02
N LEU A 20 3.48 3.32 -1.07
CA LEU A 20 3.33 4.76 -1.18
C LEU A 20 1.86 5.15 -1.06
N THR A 21 1.56 6.28 -0.44
CA THR A 21 0.22 6.87 -0.44
C THR A 21 0.22 8.16 -1.23
N TYR A 22 -0.75 8.32 -2.12
CA TYR A 22 -0.94 9.54 -2.90
C TYR A 22 -2.35 10.08 -2.73
N ASP A 23 -2.50 11.40 -2.71
CA ASP A 23 -3.82 12.03 -2.85
C ASP A 23 -4.37 11.92 -4.28
N ARG A 24 -5.56 12.49 -4.50
CA ARG A 24 -6.24 12.52 -5.82
C ARG A 24 -5.54 13.37 -6.86
N ASP A 25 -4.74 14.33 -6.43
CA ASP A 25 -4.00 15.25 -7.31
C ASP A 25 -2.62 14.68 -7.68
N GLY A 26 -2.24 13.52 -7.11
CA GLY A 26 -0.99 12.83 -7.36
C GLY A 26 0.16 13.29 -6.47
N ASN A 27 -0.13 14.02 -5.39
CA ASN A 27 0.90 14.38 -4.41
C ASN A 27 1.19 13.18 -3.50
N LEU A 28 2.48 12.90 -3.28
CA LEU A 28 2.91 11.88 -2.33
C LEU A 28 2.62 12.34 -0.91
N LEU A 29 1.85 11.55 -0.16
CA LEU A 29 1.47 11.81 1.22
C LEU A 29 2.37 11.07 2.20
N ASP A 30 2.68 9.79 1.92
CA ASP A 30 3.50 8.97 2.80
C ASP A 30 4.21 7.83 2.07
N THR A 31 5.22 7.27 2.71
CA THR A 31 6.05 6.14 2.26
C THR A 31 6.30 5.20 3.43
N VAL A 32 5.83 3.97 3.31
CA VAL A 32 6.04 2.91 4.30
C VAL A 32 6.98 1.86 3.73
N ILE A 33 8.08 1.61 4.43
CA ILE A 33 9.02 0.52 4.09
C ILE A 33 8.43 -0.78 4.62
N ILE A 34 8.34 -1.77 3.73
CA ILE A 34 7.76 -3.09 4.03
C ILE A 34 8.71 -4.23 3.65
N ASP A 35 9.88 -3.86 3.09
CA ASP A 35 10.89 -4.74 2.52
C ASP A 35 10.37 -5.62 1.36
N GLY A 36 11.29 -6.32 0.70
CA GLY A 36 11.01 -7.21 -0.43
C GLY A 36 10.45 -6.49 -1.66
N ASP A 37 9.72 -7.24 -2.48
CA ASP A 37 9.28 -6.80 -3.81
C ASP A 37 7.74 -6.80 -3.89
N PRO A 38 7.05 -5.78 -3.37
CA PRO A 38 5.59 -5.74 -3.39
C PRO A 38 5.06 -5.59 -4.82
N ILE A 39 4.10 -6.43 -5.20
CA ILE A 39 3.54 -6.50 -6.56
C ILE A 39 2.06 -6.12 -6.62
N ASN A 40 1.33 -6.30 -5.53
CA ASN A 40 -0.12 -6.09 -5.47
C ASN A 40 -0.54 -5.67 -4.06
N ILE A 41 -1.62 -4.89 -3.99
CA ILE A 41 -2.26 -4.51 -2.73
C ILE A 41 -3.75 -4.84 -2.80
N VAL A 42 -4.24 -5.54 -1.80
CA VAL A 42 -5.67 -5.76 -1.53
C VAL A 42 -6.07 -5.13 -0.19
N ARG A 43 -7.34 -4.76 -0.04
CA ARG A 43 -7.88 -4.19 1.20
C ARG A 43 -8.97 -5.11 1.75
N SER A 44 -8.88 -5.45 3.03
CA SER A 44 -9.93 -6.18 3.73
C SER A 44 -11.13 -5.27 4.03
N VAL A 45 -12.28 -5.87 4.35
CA VAL A 45 -13.47 -5.12 4.81
C VAL A 45 -13.26 -4.44 6.17
N THR A 46 -12.30 -4.93 6.97
CA THR A 46 -11.92 -4.33 8.26
C THR A 46 -10.91 -3.19 8.10
N GLY A 47 -10.42 -2.94 6.89
CA GLY A 47 -9.54 -1.82 6.57
C GLY A 47 -8.05 -2.17 6.47
N GLN A 48 -7.63 -3.38 6.85
CA GLN A 48 -6.24 -3.83 6.75
C GLN A 48 -5.82 -4.02 5.29
N LEU A 49 -4.56 -3.70 4.97
CA LEU A 49 -3.95 -3.95 3.67
C LEU A 49 -3.20 -5.28 3.66
N GLY A 50 -3.42 -6.08 2.62
CA GLY A 50 -2.61 -7.24 2.30
C GLY A 50 -1.72 -6.93 1.11
N ILE A 51 -0.41 -7.11 1.27
CA ILE A 51 0.59 -6.85 0.24
C ILE A 51 1.16 -8.18 -0.24
N ASN A 52 1.00 -8.47 -1.52
CA ASN A 52 1.60 -9.65 -2.13
C ASN A 52 3.01 -9.30 -2.62
N HIS A 53 3.98 -10.16 -2.33
CA HIS A 53 5.37 -10.02 -2.75
C HIS A 53 5.73 -11.07 -3.80
N SER A 54 6.74 -10.78 -4.64
CA SER A 54 7.16 -11.75 -5.68
C SER A 54 7.84 -13.02 -5.14
N ASP A 55 8.15 -13.08 -3.84
CA ASP A 55 8.73 -14.25 -3.17
C ASP A 55 7.67 -15.23 -2.62
N HIS A 56 6.39 -15.03 -2.98
CA HIS A 56 5.23 -15.80 -2.51
C HIS A 56 4.85 -15.56 -1.03
N SER A 57 5.35 -14.48 -0.42
CA SER A 57 4.92 -14.05 0.91
C SER A 57 3.82 -12.97 0.85
N ILE A 58 3.09 -12.82 1.96
CA ILE A 58 2.11 -11.76 2.16
C ILE A 58 2.49 -10.96 3.42
N ALA A 59 2.57 -9.65 3.31
CA ALA A 59 2.65 -8.74 4.44
C ALA A 59 1.26 -8.14 4.75
N LEU A 60 0.98 -7.92 6.04
CA LEU A 60 -0.24 -7.26 6.51
C LEU A 60 0.13 -5.93 7.14
N ILE A 61 -0.58 -4.87 6.75
CA ILE A 61 -0.32 -3.51 7.24
C ILE A 61 -1.62 -2.88 7.66
N ASP A 62 -1.64 -2.30 8.85
CA ASP A 62 -2.73 -1.43 9.29
C ASP A 62 -2.49 -0.01 8.74
N PRO A 63 -3.36 0.49 7.86
CA PRO A 63 -3.14 1.77 7.22
C PRO A 63 -3.58 2.95 8.10
N THR A 64 -2.89 3.14 9.22
CA THR A 64 -3.03 4.33 10.06
C THR A 64 -2.24 5.52 9.53
N PHE A 65 -1.41 5.29 8.51
CA PHE A 65 -0.67 6.30 7.75
C PHE A 65 -1.52 6.92 6.64
N LYS A 66 -1.14 8.13 6.21
CA LYS A 66 -1.98 8.98 5.34
C LYS A 66 -1.53 9.02 3.89
#